data_AF-A0A6N9QCW5-F1
#
_entry.id   AF-A0A6N9QCW5-F1
#
_cell.length_a   1.000
_cell.length_b   1.000
_cell.length_c   1.000
_cell.angle_alpha   90.00
_cell.angle_beta   90.00
_cell.angle_gamma   90.00
#
_symmetry.space_group_name_H-M   'P 1'
#
loop_
_entity.id
_entity.type
_entity.pdbx_description
1 polymer ?
#
loop_
_entity_poly.entity_id
_entity_poly.type
_entity_poly.pdbx_seq_one_letter_code
_entity_poly.pdbx_strand_id
1 'polypeptide(L)'
;MSQPPSTKIAWKRRSSKLKNNRNKGVKKIPMRKCVGCMESKPKKELIRIAGYEGTVALDPTGKAKGRGVYLCPSSECLEKAKKKRALARSLGMEIDPGQMEKLFEDIVSYEK
;
A
#
# COMPACT_ATOMS: atom_id res chain seq x y z
N MET A 1 37.45 -9.95 -54.41
CA MET A 1 36.79 -9.97 -53.07
C MET A 1 36.77 -8.53 -52.59
N SER A 2 35.63 -7.88 -52.81
CA SER A 2 35.52 -6.44 -53.02
C SER A 2 35.07 -5.70 -51.76
N GLN A 3 35.96 -4.81 -51.32
CA GLN A 3 35.76 -3.53 -50.61
C GLN A 3 34.97 -3.44 -49.27
N PRO A 4 35.40 -2.55 -48.35
CA PRO A 4 34.77 -2.25 -47.06
C PRO A 4 33.75 -1.08 -47.16
N PRO A 5 32.94 -0.83 -46.11
CA PRO A 5 32.62 0.56 -45.74
C PRO A 5 32.60 0.75 -44.20
N SER A 6 33.31 1.72 -43.61
CA SER A 6 32.99 3.16 -43.58
C SER A 6 31.50 3.38 -43.22
N THR A 7 31.14 3.78 -42.01
CA THR A 7 31.24 5.17 -41.57
C THR A 7 30.71 5.30 -40.13
N LYS A 8 31.36 6.13 -39.34
CA LYS A 8 30.85 6.63 -38.06
C LYS A 8 29.57 7.42 -38.32
N ILE A 9 28.44 6.98 -37.76
CA ILE A 9 27.22 7.81 -37.73
C ILE A 9 27.18 8.52 -36.38
N ALA A 10 27.64 9.78 -36.38
CA ALA A 10 27.48 10.71 -35.28
C ALA A 10 26.01 11.17 -35.20
N TRP A 11 25.26 10.71 -34.19
CA TRP A 11 23.94 11.25 -33.87
C TRP A 11 24.06 12.45 -32.94
N LYS A 12 24.40 13.61 -33.51
CA LYS A 12 24.13 14.90 -32.88
C LYS A 12 22.64 15.19 -33.02
N ARG A 13 21.87 15.08 -31.94
CA ARG A 13 20.49 15.61 -31.94
C ARG A 13 20.02 16.10 -30.57
N ARG A 14 20.17 17.43 -30.44
CA ARG A 14 19.33 18.43 -29.76
C ARG A 14 18.86 18.16 -28.33
N SER A 15 19.40 19.03 -27.48
CA SER A 15 18.79 19.65 -26.30
C SER A 15 17.27 19.86 -26.37
N SER A 16 16.71 20.06 -25.18
CA SER A 16 15.34 20.45 -24.81
C SER A 16 14.28 19.34 -24.83
N LYS A 17 14.29 18.47 -23.81
CA LYS A 17 13.05 17.79 -23.38
C LYS A 17 12.41 18.61 -22.28
N LEU A 18 11.36 19.31 -22.69
CA LEU A 18 10.40 20.12 -21.94
C LEU A 18 10.27 19.70 -20.47
N LYS A 19 10.51 20.65 -19.57
CA LYS A 19 10.20 20.53 -18.14
C LYS A 19 8.68 20.39 -18.01
N ASN A 20 8.23 19.21 -17.61
CA ASN A 20 6.81 18.89 -17.56
C ASN A 20 6.12 19.75 -16.49
N ASN A 21 5.24 20.65 -16.95
CA ASN A 21 4.42 21.55 -16.15
C ASN A 21 3.41 20.73 -15.33
N ARG A 22 3.72 20.46 -14.06
CA ARG A 22 2.80 19.74 -13.15
C ARG A 22 1.76 20.70 -12.60
N ASN A 23 0.65 20.80 -13.31
CA ASN A 23 -0.60 21.38 -12.86
C ASN A 23 -0.96 20.83 -11.46
N LYS A 24 -0.96 21.68 -10.42
CA LYS A 24 -1.35 21.31 -9.05
C LYS A 24 -2.88 21.20 -8.98
N GLY A 25 -3.43 20.15 -9.61
CA GLY A 25 -4.84 19.80 -9.46
C GLY A 25 -5.14 19.37 -8.03
N VAL A 26 -6.34 19.69 -7.55
CA VAL A 26 -6.89 19.26 -6.25
C VAL A 26 -6.59 17.77 -6.05
N LYS A 27 -5.84 17.43 -5.00
CA LYS A 27 -5.40 16.06 -4.75
C LYS A 27 -6.64 15.20 -4.45
N LYS A 28 -7.04 14.36 -5.42
CA LYS A 28 -8.12 13.39 -5.24
C LYS A 28 -7.78 12.51 -4.03
N ILE A 29 -8.71 12.40 -3.07
CA ILE A 29 -8.52 11.53 -1.91
C ILE A 29 -8.61 10.08 -2.41
N PRO A 30 -7.57 9.26 -2.22
CA PRO A 30 -7.63 7.87 -2.62
C PRO A 30 -8.65 7.12 -1.75
N MET A 31 -9.58 6.43 -2.41
CA MET A 31 -10.50 5.50 -1.76
C MET A 31 -9.82 4.14 -1.60
N ARG A 32 -10.00 3.50 -0.46
CA ARG A 32 -9.46 2.17 -0.15
C ARG A 32 -10.56 1.29 0.40
N LYS A 33 -10.48 -0.01 0.12
CA LYS A 33 -11.44 -1.00 0.58
C LYS A 33 -11.03 -1.53 1.95
N CYS A 34 -11.95 -1.50 2.91
CA CYS A 34 -11.75 -2.12 4.21
C CYS A 34 -11.83 -3.65 4.09
N VAL A 35 -10.90 -4.37 4.71
CA VAL A 35 -10.88 -5.84 4.72
C VAL A 35 -11.99 -6.47 5.59
N GLY A 36 -12.51 -5.72 6.58
CA GLY A 36 -13.57 -6.17 7.48
C GLY A 36 -14.98 -6.01 6.89
N CYS A 37 -15.38 -4.78 6.55
CA CYS A 37 -16.71 -4.49 5.98
C CYS A 37 -16.77 -4.59 4.45
N MET A 38 -15.64 -4.70 3.76
CA MET A 38 -15.56 -4.71 2.29
C MET A 38 -16.08 -3.43 1.60
N GLU A 39 -16.26 -2.34 2.32
CA GLU A 39 -16.67 -1.05 1.76
C GLU A 39 -15.47 -0.18 1.40
N SER A 40 -15.65 0.67 0.37
CA SER A 40 -14.67 1.67 -0.04
C SER A 40 -14.83 2.94 0.79
N LYS A 41 -13.80 3.31 1.55
CA LYS A 41 -13.77 4.51 2.40
C LYS A 41 -12.55 5.38 2.06
N PRO A 42 -12.57 6.68 2.37
CA PRO A 42 -11.41 7.53 2.15
C PRO A 42 -10.21 7.04 2.98
N LYS A 43 -9.00 7.10 2.38
CA LYS A 43 -7.76 6.67 3.05
C LYS A 43 -7.57 7.29 4.45
N LYS A 44 -8.06 8.51 4.66
CA LYS A 44 -7.93 9.24 5.94
C LYS A 44 -8.70 8.60 7.09
N GLU A 45 -9.77 7.86 6.83
CA GLU A 45 -10.57 7.21 7.87
C GLU A 45 -10.07 5.80 8.19
N LEU A 46 -9.39 5.16 7.22
CA LEU A 46 -8.89 3.80 7.37
C LEU A 46 -7.52 3.76 8.04
N ILE A 47 -7.27 2.67 8.74
CA ILE A 47 -5.97 2.32 9.33
C ILE A 47 -5.27 1.36 8.39
N ARG A 48 -3.99 1.62 8.09
CA ARG A 48 -3.15 0.68 7.35
C ARG A 48 -2.51 -0.29 8.34
N ILE A 49 -2.62 -1.57 8.03
CA ILE A 49 -1.94 -2.67 8.70
C ILE A 49 -0.96 -3.26 7.70
N ALA A 50 0.30 -3.41 8.10
CA ALA A 50 1.34 -4.02 7.28
C ALA A 50 1.67 -5.41 7.83
N GLY A 51 1.82 -6.37 6.91
CA GLY A 51 2.28 -7.72 7.23
C GLY A 51 3.59 -8.05 6.52
N TYR A 52 4.55 -8.58 7.29
CA TYR A 52 5.86 -8.98 6.82
C TYR A 52 6.37 -10.20 7.61
N GLU A 53 6.78 -11.26 6.91
CA GLU A 53 7.38 -12.49 7.49
C GLU A 53 6.64 -13.06 8.72
N GLY A 54 5.31 -13.19 8.67
CA GLY A 54 4.56 -13.76 9.80
C GLY A 54 4.15 -12.74 10.88
N THR A 55 4.70 -11.53 10.83
CA THR A 55 4.36 -10.43 11.76
C THR A 55 3.37 -9.44 11.14
N VAL A 56 2.41 -8.97 11.94
CA VAL A 56 1.49 -7.90 11.55
C VAL A 56 1.58 -6.73 12.50
N ALA A 57 1.59 -5.52 11.95
CA ALA A 57 1.69 -4.31 12.74
C ALA A 57 0.89 -3.17 12.11
N LEU A 58 0.49 -2.24 12.95
CA LEU A 58 -0.15 -0.99 12.59
C LEU A 58 0.89 -0.07 11.91
N ASP A 59 0.60 0.44 10.70
CA ASP A 59 1.52 1.34 9.99
C ASP A 59 0.82 2.64 9.53
N PRO A 60 0.72 3.65 10.40
CA PRO A 60 0.17 4.94 10.03
C PRO A 60 1.08 5.70 9.04
N THR A 61 2.39 5.43 9.06
CA THR A 61 3.38 6.16 8.27
C THR A 61 3.38 5.79 6.79
N GLY A 62 2.88 4.59 6.46
CA GLY A 62 2.90 4.08 5.10
C GLY A 62 4.28 3.62 4.63
N LYS A 63 5.27 3.50 5.54
CA LYS A 63 6.66 3.15 5.22
C LYS A 63 7.01 1.70 5.53
N ALA A 64 6.12 0.96 6.20
CA ALA A 64 6.39 -0.44 6.55
C ALA A 64 6.53 -1.31 5.30
N LYS A 65 7.49 -2.23 5.37
CA LYS A 65 7.76 -3.25 4.36
C LYS A 65 6.62 -4.27 4.32
N GLY A 66 6.47 -4.94 3.17
CA GLY A 66 5.49 -6.00 3.00
C GLY A 66 4.12 -5.54 2.50
N ARG A 67 3.13 -6.43 2.62
CA ARG A 67 1.78 -6.21 2.09
C ARG A 67 0.99 -5.35 3.06
N GLY A 68 0.33 -4.33 2.53
CA GLY A 68 -0.51 -3.41 3.31
C GLY A 68 -1.99 -3.68 3.07
N VAL A 69 -2.76 -3.85 4.13
CA VAL A 69 -4.22 -3.94 4.10
C VAL A 69 -4.82 -2.78 4.88
N TYR A 70 -6.07 -2.45 4.57
CA TYR A 70 -6.77 -1.35 5.24
C TYR A 70 -7.94 -1.89 6.05
N LEU A 71 -8.10 -1.39 7.27
CA LEU A 71 -9.20 -1.74 8.18
C LEU A 71 -9.83 -0.47 8.75
N CYS A 72 -11.13 -0.52 9.01
CA CYS A 72 -11.81 0.53 9.76
C CYS A 72 -11.44 0.44 11.25
N PRO A 73 -11.30 1.56 11.98
CA PRO A 73 -11.15 1.60 13.44
C PRO A 73 -12.44 1.23 14.21
N SER A 74 -13.33 0.45 13.60
CA SER A 74 -14.62 0.06 14.20
C SER A 74 -14.52 -1.35 14.77
N SER A 75 -15.07 -1.54 15.97
CA SER A 75 -15.18 -2.84 16.65
C SER A 75 -15.82 -3.90 15.75
N GLU A 76 -16.86 -3.55 15.00
CA GLU A 76 -17.51 -4.46 14.07
C GLU A 76 -16.56 -4.96 12.96
N CYS A 77 -15.71 -4.06 12.43
CA CYS A 77 -14.75 -4.42 11.40
C CYS A 77 -13.63 -5.30 11.95
N LEU A 78 -13.19 -5.04 13.18
CA LEU A 78 -12.22 -5.86 13.89
C LEU A 78 -12.77 -7.28 14.10
N GLU A 79 -13.99 -7.42 14.64
CA GLU A 79 -14.61 -8.72 14.83
C GLU A 79 -14.79 -9.49 13.53
N LYS A 80 -15.29 -8.82 12.47
CA LYS A 80 -15.46 -9.42 11.14
C LYS A 80 -14.11 -9.89 10.59
N ALA A 81 -13.04 -9.11 10.79
CA ALA A 81 -11.69 -9.46 10.37
C ALA A 81 -11.12 -10.66 11.13
N LYS A 82 -11.34 -10.74 12.45
CA LYS A 82 -10.94 -11.89 13.31
C LYS A 82 -11.70 -13.15 12.91
N LYS A 83 -13.04 -13.10 12.88
CA LYS A 83 -13.90 -14.24 12.55
C LYS A 83 -13.60 -14.84 11.17
N LYS A 84 -13.37 -14.00 10.17
CA LYS A 84 -13.11 -14.44 8.78
C LYS A 84 -11.63 -14.68 8.48
N ARG A 85 -10.72 -14.52 9.44
CA ARG A 85 -9.26 -14.49 9.22
C ARG A 85 -8.87 -13.62 8.02
N ALA A 86 -9.58 -12.50 7.85
CA ALA A 86 -9.52 -11.71 6.62
C ALA A 86 -8.17 -11.01 6.46
N LEU A 87 -7.52 -10.68 7.57
CA LEU A 87 -6.15 -10.15 7.62
C LEU A 87 -5.13 -11.18 7.10
N ALA A 88 -5.15 -12.41 7.63
CA ALA A 88 -4.28 -13.49 7.19
C ALA A 88 -4.43 -13.77 5.69
N ARG A 89 -5.67 -13.84 5.21
CA ARG A 89 -5.97 -14.04 3.78
C ARG A 89 -5.50 -12.89 2.90
N SER A 90 -5.70 -11.64 3.32
CA SER A 90 -5.38 -10.46 2.52
C SER A 90 -3.88 -10.13 2.54
N LEU A 91 -3.19 -10.46 3.63
CA LEU A 91 -1.73 -10.41 3.71
C LEU A 91 -1.10 -11.65 3.05
N GLY A 92 -1.83 -12.76 2.94
CA GLY A 92 -1.37 -14.01 2.35
C GLY A 92 -0.30 -14.69 3.19
N MET A 93 -0.47 -14.64 4.51
CA MET A 93 0.42 -15.21 5.52
C MET A 93 -0.42 -15.69 6.70
N GLU A 94 0.08 -16.69 7.40
CA GLU A 94 -0.49 -17.08 8.69
C GLU A 94 -0.08 -16.07 9.76
N ILE A 95 -1.02 -15.75 10.65
CA ILE A 95 -0.84 -14.78 11.73
C ILE A 95 -1.18 -15.53 13.01
N ASP A 96 -0.26 -15.52 13.96
CA ASP A 96 -0.47 -16.10 15.27
C ASP A 96 -1.64 -15.39 16.00
N PRO A 97 -2.53 -16.11 16.70
CA PRO A 97 -3.64 -15.50 17.43
C PRO A 97 -3.19 -14.45 18.46
N GLY A 98 -2.06 -14.64 19.13
CA GLY A 98 -1.51 -13.67 20.08
C GLY A 98 -1.03 -12.38 19.40
N GLN A 99 -0.46 -12.50 18.19
CA GLN A 99 -0.13 -11.32 17.37
C GLN A 99 -1.39 -10.58 16.91
N MET A 100 -2.44 -11.32 16.55
CA MET A 100 -3.70 -10.72 16.13
C MET A 100 -4.39 -9.97 17.28
N GLU A 101 -4.31 -10.48 18.51
CA GLU A 101 -4.86 -9.81 19.69
C GLU A 101 -4.11 -8.52 20.03
N LYS A 102 -2.78 -8.56 20.01
CA LYS A 102 -1.95 -7.36 20.18
C LYS A 102 -2.27 -6.29 19.13
N LEU A 103 -2.37 -6.68 17.86
CA LEU A 103 -2.74 -5.74 16.79
C LEU A 103 -4.11 -5.09 17.05
N PHE A 104 -5.07 -5.82 17.61
CA PHE A 104 -6.40 -5.29 17.87
C PHE A 104 -6.39 -4.31 19.04
N GLU A 105 -5.63 -4.63 20.09
CA GLU A 105 -5.37 -3.71 21.20
C GLU A 105 -4.67 -2.43 20.72
N ASP A 106 -3.69 -2.56 19.83
CA ASP A 106 -3.02 -1.42 19.19
C ASP A 106 -4.02 -0.58 18.38
N ILE A 107 -4.94 -1.20 17.66
CA ILE A 107 -5.96 -0.47 16.87
C ILE A 107 -6.97 0.26 17.76
N VAL A 108 -7.35 -0.34 18.89
CA VAL A 108 -8.29 0.28 19.84
C VAL A 108 -7.63 1.40 20.62
N SER A 109 -6.36 1.25 20.99
CA SER A 109 -5.57 2.28 21.69
C SER A 109 -5.07 3.40 20.77
N TYR A 110 -5.02 3.15 19.46
CA TYR A 110 -4.65 4.16 18.47
C TYR A 110 -5.76 5.20 18.32
N GLU A 111 -5.69 6.25 19.14
CA GLU A 111 -6.46 7.47 18.95
C GLU A 111 -6.08 8.13 17.62
N LYS A 112 -7.08 8.45 16.80
CA LYS A 112 -6.91 9.03 15.47
C LYS A 112 -7.66 10.36 15.35
#